data_AF-A0A183G0T0-F1
#
_entry.id   AF-A0A183G0T0-F1
#
_cell.length_a   1.000
_cell.length_b   1.000
_cell.length_c   1.000
_cell.angle_alpha   90.00
_cell.angle_beta   90.00
_cell.angle_gamma   90.00
#
_symmetry.space_group_name_H-M   'P 1'
#
loop_
_entity.id
_entity.type
_entity.pdbx_description
1 polymer ?
#
loop_
_entity_poly.entity_id
_entity_poly.type
_entity_poly.pdbx_seq_one_letter_code
_entity_poly.pdbx_strand_id
1 'polypeptide(L)'
;LRYTQERTLKCDANESTIETALFLTIPADARHSCDIKCKGADRDSVISKSPTTNRRCIRFYTYNTERVSDGWQMWREGPCAKESIILQVHCGFPLKDN
;
A
#
# COMPACT_ATOMS: atom_id res chain seq x y z
N LEU A 1 22.50 -8.79 -10.25
CA LEU A 1 21.10 -8.41 -10.55
C LEU A 1 20.32 -8.39 -9.25
N ARG A 2 19.84 -7.25 -8.77
CA ARG A 2 18.96 -7.21 -7.58
C ARG A 2 17.69 -7.99 -7.90
N TYR A 3 17.26 -8.89 -7.04
CA TYR A 3 16.00 -9.61 -7.24
C TYR A 3 14.86 -8.63 -6.94
N THR A 4 14.00 -8.37 -7.94
CA THR A 4 12.88 -7.43 -7.81
C THR A 4 11.57 -8.15 -8.09
N GLN A 5 10.58 -7.99 -7.21
CA GLN A 5 9.22 -8.48 -7.42
C GLN A 5 8.28 -7.30 -7.62
N GLU A 6 7.57 -7.28 -8.73
CA GLU A 6 6.48 -6.32 -8.99
C GLU A 6 5.15 -6.89 -8.52
N ARG A 7 4.33 -6.04 -7.89
CA ARG A 7 2.98 -6.38 -7.43
C ARG A 7 2.02 -5.25 -7.74
N THR A 8 0.79 -5.63 -8.10
CA THR A 8 -0.34 -4.71 -8.25
C THR A 8 -1.25 -4.84 -7.03
N LEU A 9 -1.49 -3.73 -6.34
CA LEU A 9 -2.28 -3.65 -5.12
C LEU A 9 -3.47 -2.72 -5.35
N LYS A 10 -4.65 -3.10 -4.84
CA LYS A 10 -5.80 -2.19 -4.78
C LYS A 10 -5.85 -1.44 -3.44
N CYS A 11 -5.41 -2.08 -2.35
CA CYS A 11 -5.34 -1.46 -1.01
C CYS A 11 -6.63 -0.69 -0.67
N ASP A 12 -7.76 -1.24 -1.08
CA ASP A 12 -9.04 -0.58 -0.88
C ASP A 12 -9.47 -0.83 0.56
N ALA A 13 -10.05 0.20 1.17
CA ALA A 13 -10.63 0.18 2.51
C ALA A 13 -11.54 -1.04 2.79
N ASN A 14 -12.05 -1.69 1.75
CA ASN A 14 -12.95 -2.83 1.82
C ASN A 14 -12.25 -4.20 1.87
N GLU A 15 -10.91 -4.30 1.80
CA GLU A 15 -10.21 -5.59 1.66
C GLU A 15 -9.55 -6.14 2.94
N SER A 16 -9.76 -5.55 4.13
CA SER A 16 -9.18 -6.13 5.36
C SER A 16 -9.87 -5.83 6.70
N THR A 17 -11.21 -5.81 6.74
CA THR A 17 -11.96 -5.96 8.01
C THR A 17 -13.38 -6.48 7.76
N ILE A 18 -13.50 -7.73 7.31
CA ILE A 18 -14.74 -8.50 7.51
C ILE A 18 -14.39 -9.64 8.46
N GLU A 19 -14.18 -9.28 9.71
CA GLU A 19 -14.66 -10.04 10.86
C GLU A 19 -14.70 -9.06 12.02
N THR A 20 -15.91 -8.63 12.38
CA THR A 20 -16.21 -7.90 13.64
C THR A 20 -16.14 -6.36 13.61
N ALA A 21 -16.68 -5.71 12.59
CA ALA A 21 -17.28 -4.37 12.79
C ALA A 21 -18.44 -4.15 11.82
N LEU A 22 -19.64 -4.39 12.33
CA LEU A 22 -20.91 -3.92 11.81
C LEU A 22 -20.79 -2.50 11.22
N PHE A 23 -20.90 -2.36 9.89
CA PHE A 23 -21.42 -1.15 9.21
C PHE A 23 -20.87 0.24 9.63
N LEU A 24 -19.60 0.38 10.02
CA LEU A 24 -19.07 1.70 10.37
C LEU A 24 -18.14 2.24 9.30
N THR A 25 -18.69 3.19 8.54
CA THR A 25 -17.99 4.31 7.91
C THR A 25 -16.58 4.51 8.45
N ILE A 26 -15.57 4.15 7.66
CA ILE A 26 -14.19 4.60 7.91
C ILE A 26 -14.26 6.14 8.00
N PRO A 27 -13.87 6.73 9.15
CA PRO A 27 -13.84 8.18 9.30
C PRO A 27 -13.11 8.80 8.11
N ALA A 28 -13.55 9.96 7.63
CA ALA A 28 -12.90 10.61 6.48
C ALA A 28 -11.39 10.85 6.71
N ASP A 29 -10.94 10.86 7.96
CA ASP A 29 -9.56 11.07 8.38
C ASP A 29 -8.84 9.79 8.84
N ALA A 30 -9.51 8.62 8.78
CA ALA A 30 -8.90 7.38 9.25
C ALA A 30 -7.89 6.84 8.24
N ARG A 31 -6.73 6.48 8.77
CA ARG A 31 -5.66 5.81 8.03
C ARG A 31 -5.97 4.32 7.89
N HIS A 32 -5.91 3.82 6.67
CA HIS A 32 -6.05 2.42 6.31
C HIS A 32 -4.71 1.90 5.79
N SER A 33 -4.29 0.73 6.25
CA SER A 33 -3.05 0.08 5.83
C SER A 33 -3.33 -1.31 5.26
N CYS A 34 -2.63 -1.67 4.20
CA CYS A 34 -2.65 -3.00 3.61
C CYS A 34 -1.22 -3.55 3.46
N ASP A 35 -1.07 -4.87 3.62
CA ASP A 35 0.22 -5.54 3.47
C ASP A 35 0.62 -5.61 1.98
N ILE A 36 1.85 -5.19 1.67
CA ILE A 36 2.44 -5.27 0.32
C ILE A 36 2.89 -6.73 0.01
N LYS A 37 2.87 -7.61 1.02
CA LYS A 37 3.27 -9.03 0.97
C LYS A 37 4.69 -9.20 0.42
N CYS A 38 5.57 -8.31 0.85
CA CYS A 38 6.98 -8.27 0.45
C CYS A 38 7.91 -8.61 1.61
N LYS A 39 7.69 -9.80 2.19
CA LYS A 39 8.49 -10.32 3.30
C LYS A 39 9.94 -10.51 2.88
N GLY A 40 10.87 -9.90 3.63
CA GLY A 40 12.31 -9.97 3.34
C GLY A 40 12.82 -8.98 2.28
N ALA A 41 11.97 -8.05 1.82
CA ALA A 41 12.41 -6.96 0.96
C ALA A 41 13.16 -5.89 1.79
N ASP A 42 14.34 -5.47 1.34
CA ASP A 42 15.13 -4.39 1.98
C ASP A 42 14.64 -3.00 1.54
N ARG A 43 13.93 -2.93 0.42
CA ARG A 43 13.41 -1.70 -0.19
C ARG A 43 12.06 -1.95 -0.83
N ASP A 44 11.21 -0.94 -0.82
CA ASP A 44 10.03 -0.88 -1.66
C ASP A 44 9.91 0.43 -2.42
N SER A 45 9.06 0.44 -3.46
CA SER A 45 8.70 1.66 -4.17
C SER A 45 7.36 1.52 -4.86
N VAL A 46 6.45 2.48 -4.63
CA VAL A 46 5.30 2.68 -5.53
C VAL A 46 5.83 3.23 -6.86
N ILE A 47 5.51 2.56 -7.96
CA ILE A 47 5.98 2.92 -9.31
C ILE A 47 4.89 3.55 -10.14
N SER A 48 3.65 3.14 -9.94
CA SER A 48 2.53 3.77 -10.64
C SER A 48 1.26 3.78 -9.79
N LYS A 49 0.38 4.73 -10.11
CA LYS A 49 -0.97 4.87 -9.57
C LYS A 49 -1.94 4.95 -10.73
N SER A 50 -3.02 4.18 -10.69
CA SER A 50 -4.12 4.26 -11.66
C SER A 50 -5.46 4.49 -10.93
N PRO A 51 -6.27 5.48 -11.34
CA PRO A 51 -5.96 6.47 -12.36
C PRO A 51 -4.90 7.47 -11.88
N THR A 52 -3.94 7.77 -12.75
CA THR A 52 -2.86 8.73 -12.48
C THR A 52 -3.42 10.11 -12.11
N THR A 53 -4.56 10.47 -12.69
CA THR A 53 -5.26 11.75 -12.52
C THR A 53 -6.03 11.90 -11.20
N ASN A 54 -6.14 10.86 -10.36
CA ASN A 54 -6.80 10.99 -9.06
C ASN A 54 -6.04 11.97 -8.16
N ARG A 55 -6.63 13.15 -7.92
CA ARG A 55 -6.02 14.24 -7.14
C ARG A 55 -6.21 14.11 -5.62
N ARG A 56 -7.10 13.20 -5.18
CA ARG A 56 -7.29 12.92 -3.75
C ARG A 56 -6.19 12.01 -3.21
N CYS A 57 -5.51 11.27 -4.09
CA CYS A 57 -4.42 10.39 -3.75
C CYS A 57 -3.07 10.94 -4.24
N ILE A 58 -2.32 11.56 -3.33
CA ILE A 58 -1.01 12.16 -3.56
C ILE A 58 0.03 11.41 -2.72
N ARG A 59 1.06 10.86 -3.39
CA ARG A 59 2.13 10.12 -2.71
C ARG A 59 2.81 11.00 -1.66
N PHE A 60 3.21 10.39 -0.55
CA PHE A 60 3.80 11.03 0.63
C PHE A 60 2.85 11.89 1.47
N TYR A 61 1.74 12.35 0.90
CA TYR A 61 0.77 13.18 1.62
C TYR A 61 -0.46 12.41 2.08
N THR A 62 -1.06 11.62 1.21
CA THR A 62 -2.30 10.89 1.52
C THR A 62 -2.15 9.39 1.34
N TYR A 63 -0.99 8.95 0.83
CA TYR A 63 -0.62 7.55 0.74
C TYR A 63 0.90 7.42 0.65
N ASN A 64 1.46 6.37 1.23
CA ASN A 64 2.82 5.92 0.91
C ASN A 64 3.03 4.51 1.42
N THR A 65 4.23 3.99 1.22
CA THR A 65 4.69 2.80 1.91
C THR A 65 5.41 3.15 3.20
N GLU A 66 5.43 2.21 4.13
CA GLU A 66 6.19 2.29 5.37
C GLU A 66 6.74 0.92 5.75
N ARG A 67 7.90 0.94 6.41
CA ARG A 67 8.56 -0.27 6.87
C ARG A 67 7.89 -0.75 8.16
N VAL A 68 7.54 -2.03 8.19
CA VAL A 68 7.08 -2.76 9.37
C VAL A 68 8.08 -3.86 9.72
N SER A 69 7.91 -4.52 10.87
CA SER A 69 8.89 -5.48 11.42
C SER A 69 9.42 -6.48 10.40
N ASP A 70 8.52 -7.11 9.63
CA ASP A 70 8.85 -8.21 8.71
C ASP A 70 8.72 -7.83 7.22
N GLY A 71 8.54 -6.55 6.90
CA GLY A 71 8.36 -6.13 5.51
C GLY A 71 7.88 -4.70 5.35
N TRP A 72 6.94 -4.52 4.43
CA TRP A 72 6.45 -3.21 4.02
C TRP A 72 4.93 -3.24 3.96
N GLN A 73 4.31 -2.18 4.47
CA GLN A 73 2.88 -1.95 4.32
C GLN A 73 2.64 -0.66 3.57
N MET A 74 1.50 -0.61 2.89
CA MET A 74 1.04 0.54 2.15
C MET A 74 -0.07 1.18 2.96
N TRP A 75 0.04 2.47 3.25
CA TRP A 75 -0.99 3.22 3.96
C TRP A 75 -1.64 4.25 3.04
N ARG A 76 -2.93 4.50 3.30
CA ARG A 76 -3.76 5.54 2.68
C ARG A 76 -4.53 6.24 3.79
N GLU A 77 -4.71 7.54 3.69
CA GLU A 77 -5.45 8.32 4.68
C GLU A 77 -6.33 9.38 4.04
N GLY A 78 -7.19 9.98 4.84
CA GLY A 78 -8.03 11.07 4.37
C GLY A 78 -9.02 10.61 3.29
N PRO A 79 -9.41 11.53 2.38
CA PRO A 79 -10.21 11.19 1.20
C PRO A 79 -9.59 10.09 0.34
N CYS A 80 -8.26 9.96 0.33
CA CYS A 80 -7.61 8.89 -0.45
C CYS A 80 -7.98 7.51 0.05
N ALA A 81 -8.24 7.29 1.35
CA ALA A 81 -8.59 5.96 1.86
C ALA A 81 -9.90 5.38 1.27
N LYS A 82 -10.76 6.24 0.70
CA LYS A 82 -12.08 5.87 0.15
C LYS A 82 -12.10 5.75 -1.38
N GLU A 83 -11.04 6.22 -2.05
CA GLU A 83 -10.95 6.15 -3.50
C GLU A 83 -10.74 4.71 -3.96
N SER A 84 -11.14 4.37 -5.19
CA SER A 84 -10.69 3.13 -5.81
C SER A 84 -9.50 3.45 -6.71
N ILE A 85 -8.30 3.07 -6.27
CA ILE A 85 -7.06 3.23 -7.04
C ILE A 85 -6.30 1.91 -7.08
N ILE A 86 -5.49 1.75 -8.11
CA ILE A 86 -4.56 0.65 -8.26
C ILE A 86 -3.15 1.23 -8.09
N LEU A 87 -2.34 0.59 -7.28
CA LEU A 87 -0.95 0.96 -7.02
C LEU A 87 -0.05 -0.20 -7.45
N GLN A 88 0.92 0.09 -8.30
CA GLN A 88 1.97 -0.87 -8.61
C GLN A 88 3.16 -0.60 -7.70
N VAL A 89 3.61 -1.63 -6.98
CA VAL A 89 4.72 -1.58 -6.03
C VAL A 89 5.80 -2.57 -6.46
N HIS A 90 7.06 -2.14 -6.42
CA HIS A 90 8.19 -3.05 -6.58
C HIS A 90 8.89 -3.25 -5.26
N CYS A 91 9.18 -4.50 -4.96
CA CYS A 91 9.90 -4.93 -3.79
C CYS A 91 11.30 -5.36 -4.20
N GLY A 92 12.30 -4.67 -3.67
CA GLY A 92 13.71 -5.01 -3.81
C GLY A 92 14.13 -5.98 -2.71
N PHE A 93 14.79 -7.06 -3.09
CA PHE A 93 15.34 -8.03 -2.16
C PHE A 93 16.87 -7.93 -2.15
N PRO A 94 17.50 -8.19 -0.99
CA PRO A 94 18.95 -8.27 -0.92
C PRO A 94 19.46 -9.38 -1.84
N LEU A 95 20.67 -9.20 -2.37
CA LEU A 95 21.37 -10.30 -3.01
C LEU A 95 21.61 -11.36 -1.93
N LYS A 96 21.33 -12.63 -2.23
CA LYS A 96 21.83 -13.71 -1.37
C LYS A 96 23.34 -13.69 -1.53
N ASP A 97 24.05 -13.32 -0.48
CA ASP A 97 25.48 -13.58 -0.39
C ASP A 97 25.62 -15.12 -0.33
N ASN A 98 26.20 -15.70 -1.38
CA ASN A 98 26.56 -17.11 -1.42
C ASN A 98 27.72 -17.38 -0.46
#